data_AF-A0A7S0JDS8-F1
#
_entry.id   AF-A0A7S0JDS8-F1
#
_cell.length_a   1.000
_cell.length_b   1.000
_cell.length_c   1.000
_cell.angle_alpha   90.00
_cell.angle_beta   90.00
_cell.angle_gamma   90.00
#
_symmetry.space_group_name_H-M   'P 1'
#
loop_
_entity.id
_entity.type
_entity.pdbx_description
1 polymer ?
#
loop_
_entity_poly.entity_id
_entity_poly.type
_entity_poly.pdbx_seq_one_letter_code
_entity_poly.pdbx_strand_id
1 'polypeptide(L)'
;MSGVAPVGNARYQGGVMPTRQPLTADSSILVQGGSLRTWSYRSPSVEQVQVVLSTEGRPLDADIELWHGPDNTPCKMRVYVEDGSLRPFSAVIETPRGPNTVAIRNIGQVEFPLAATVVADNVDNPSPECTASSMTIQGGALRTYPFDPSVDSVQVLLKTDGRPLNARIELLQGPNNNKQVIELYTEDGCDRPFFCYLVTPGSGNVVRIVNTAPVEFPMTASVVAHSINDEMSSSAVLGGDVVFGGEFSR
;
A
#
# COMPACT_ATOMS: atom_id res chain seq x y z
N MET A 1 -12.68 38.15 -51.42
CA MET A 1 -13.17 36.93 -50.75
C MET A 1 -11.96 36.19 -50.21
N SER A 2 -11.59 36.46 -48.96
CA SER A 2 -10.41 35.93 -48.27
C SER A 2 -10.83 34.73 -47.43
N GLY A 3 -10.26 33.55 -47.72
CA GLY A 3 -10.56 32.29 -47.05
C GLY A 3 -9.98 32.23 -45.65
N VAL A 4 -10.83 31.82 -44.70
CA VAL A 4 -10.49 31.56 -43.30
C VAL A 4 -10.02 30.12 -43.18
N ALA A 5 -8.82 29.89 -42.64
CA ALA A 5 -8.29 28.56 -42.33
C ALA A 5 -8.98 28.00 -41.06
N PRO A 6 -9.22 26.67 -40.96
CA PRO A 6 -9.86 26.09 -39.79
C PRO A 6 -8.90 26.02 -38.60
N VAL A 7 -9.38 26.46 -37.45
CA VAL A 7 -8.71 26.36 -36.15
C VAL A 7 -8.68 24.88 -35.73
N GLY A 8 -7.47 24.33 -35.57
CA GLY A 8 -7.28 22.96 -35.11
C GLY A 8 -7.73 22.80 -33.67
N ASN A 9 -8.63 21.84 -33.41
CA ASN A 9 -9.01 21.43 -32.07
C ASN A 9 -7.81 20.78 -31.36
N ALA A 10 -7.20 21.50 -30.43
CA ALA A 10 -6.24 20.93 -29.49
C ALA A 10 -6.97 19.93 -28.58
N ARG A 11 -6.73 18.64 -28.80
CA ARG A 11 -7.15 17.59 -27.87
C ARG A 11 -6.27 17.68 -26.63
N TYR A 12 -6.83 18.17 -25.53
CA TYR A 12 -6.20 18.06 -24.21
C TYR A 12 -6.14 16.57 -23.83
N GLN A 13 -4.99 15.95 -24.00
CA GLN A 13 -4.66 14.70 -23.32
C GLN A 13 -4.31 15.05 -21.87
N GLY A 14 -5.31 15.03 -21.00
CA GLY A 14 -5.13 15.09 -19.55
C GLY A 14 -4.61 13.75 -19.02
N GLY A 15 -3.39 13.39 -19.40
CA GLY A 15 -2.65 12.33 -18.72
C GLY A 15 -1.97 12.94 -17.50
N VAL A 16 -2.39 12.57 -16.30
CA VAL A 16 -1.66 12.91 -15.08
C VAL A 16 -0.41 12.03 -15.08
N MET A 17 0.70 12.57 -15.57
CA MET A 17 2.00 11.91 -15.40
C MET A 17 2.26 11.76 -13.89
N PRO A 18 2.77 10.61 -13.41
CA PRO A 18 3.26 10.53 -12.05
C PRO A 18 4.40 11.53 -11.88
N THR A 19 4.18 12.60 -11.11
CA THR A 19 5.13 13.72 -10.95
C THR A 19 6.35 13.36 -10.08
N ARG A 20 6.53 12.11 -9.68
CA ARG A 20 7.53 11.74 -8.66
C ARG A 20 8.65 10.91 -9.26
N GLN A 21 9.89 11.40 -9.14
CA GLN A 21 11.08 10.58 -9.25
C GLN A 21 10.99 9.44 -8.21
N PRO A 22 11.25 8.17 -8.58
CA PRO A 22 11.33 7.08 -7.62
C PRO A 22 12.24 7.48 -6.46
N LEU A 23 11.84 7.19 -5.22
CA LEU A 23 12.73 7.30 -4.06
C LEU A 23 14.03 6.56 -4.42
N THR A 24 15.11 7.32 -4.61
CA THR A 24 16.30 6.82 -5.30
C THR A 24 17.03 5.78 -4.45
N ALA A 25 17.47 4.71 -5.11
CA ALA A 25 18.18 3.57 -4.51
C ALA A 25 19.43 3.96 -3.69
N ASP A 26 20.02 5.14 -3.96
CA ASP A 26 21.22 5.66 -3.27
C ASP A 26 21.04 5.95 -1.77
N SER A 27 19.80 6.00 -1.28
CA SER A 27 19.52 6.21 0.15
C SER A 27 19.26 4.92 0.94
N SER A 28 19.21 3.78 0.25
CA SER A 28 18.86 2.51 0.88
C SER A 28 20.02 1.92 1.69
N ILE A 29 19.70 1.41 2.88
CA ILE A 29 20.64 0.71 3.76
C ILE A 29 20.33 -0.78 3.70
N LEU A 30 21.34 -1.60 3.39
CA LEU A 30 21.20 -3.05 3.47
C LEU A 30 21.15 -3.52 4.93
N VAL A 31 20.08 -4.22 5.28
CA VAL A 31 19.84 -4.87 6.56
C VAL A 31 20.01 -6.38 6.38
N GLN A 32 21.10 -6.92 6.90
CA GLN A 32 21.39 -8.36 6.83
C GLN A 32 20.38 -9.16 7.67
N GLY A 33 20.12 -10.42 7.32
CA GLY A 33 19.23 -11.29 8.10
C GLY A 33 19.65 -11.39 9.56
N GLY A 34 18.67 -11.35 10.47
CA GLY A 34 18.84 -11.27 11.92
C GLY A 34 19.27 -9.90 12.46
N SER A 35 19.67 -8.95 11.60
CA SER A 35 20.19 -7.65 12.02
C SER A 35 19.08 -6.61 12.21
N LEU A 36 19.37 -5.62 13.05
CA LEU A 36 18.52 -4.47 13.31
C LEU A 36 19.19 -3.20 12.77
N ARG A 37 18.42 -2.34 12.12
CA ARG A 37 18.79 -0.95 11.82
C ARG A 37 17.75 0.02 12.40
N THR A 38 18.20 1.22 12.74
CA THR A 38 17.38 2.23 13.40
C THR A 38 17.59 3.61 12.78
N TRP A 39 16.52 4.38 12.67
CA TRP A 39 16.50 5.78 12.22
C TRP A 39 15.86 6.63 13.30
N SER A 40 16.63 7.54 13.90
CA SER A 40 16.18 8.36 15.03
C SER A 40 15.91 9.81 14.63
N TYR A 41 14.73 10.29 15.00
CA TYR A 41 14.24 11.65 14.73
C TYR A 41 14.06 12.38 16.06
N ARG A 42 14.92 13.36 16.32
CA ARG A 42 14.89 14.13 17.58
C ARG A 42 13.90 15.30 17.54
N SER A 43 13.63 15.82 16.34
CA SER A 43 12.75 16.97 16.19
C SER A 43 11.28 16.53 16.27
N PRO A 44 10.44 17.20 17.07
CA PRO A 44 9.00 16.96 17.06
C PRO A 44 8.33 17.46 15.77
N SER A 45 9.05 18.18 14.90
CA SER A 45 8.57 18.61 13.58
C SER A 45 8.49 17.47 12.56
N VAL A 46 9.10 16.32 12.85
CA VAL A 46 8.95 15.12 12.03
C VAL A 46 7.70 14.40 12.52
N GLU A 47 6.57 14.69 11.88
CA GLU A 47 5.26 14.14 12.26
C GLU A 47 4.98 12.80 11.58
N GLN A 48 5.66 12.50 10.47
CA GLN A 48 5.50 11.27 9.71
C GLN A 48 6.83 10.82 9.11
N VAL A 49 6.95 9.52 8.86
CA VAL A 49 8.03 8.91 8.09
C VAL A 49 7.48 7.84 7.16
N GLN A 50 8.07 7.72 5.98
CA GLN A 50 7.74 6.65 5.04
C GLN A 50 8.85 5.61 5.04
N VAL A 51 8.46 4.36 5.30
CA VAL A 51 9.33 3.20 5.24
C VAL A 51 9.11 2.51 3.89
N VAL A 52 10.20 2.25 3.17
CA VAL A 52 10.22 1.45 1.95
C VAL A 52 11.21 0.31 2.11
N LEU A 53 10.75 -0.93 1.95
CA LEU A 53 11.58 -2.12 2.03
C LEU A 53 11.49 -2.93 0.72
N SER A 54 12.63 -3.41 0.24
CA SER A 54 12.70 -4.28 -0.93
C SER A 54 13.78 -5.35 -0.79
N THR A 55 13.75 -6.33 -1.69
CA THR A 55 14.75 -7.40 -1.82
C THR A 55 15.06 -7.61 -3.31
N GLU A 56 16.02 -8.47 -3.63
CA GLU A 56 16.38 -8.83 -5.01
C GLU A 56 15.74 -10.17 -5.42
N GLY A 57 14.42 -10.22 -5.59
CA GLY A 57 13.69 -11.41 -6.05
C GLY A 57 13.53 -12.49 -4.98
N ARG A 58 13.57 -12.09 -3.71
CA ARG A 58 13.52 -12.99 -2.54
C ARG A 58 12.38 -12.60 -1.60
N PRO A 59 11.96 -13.53 -0.72
CA PRO A 59 11.05 -13.17 0.34
C PRO A 59 11.63 -12.06 1.23
N LEU A 60 10.78 -11.09 1.58
CA LEU A 60 11.04 -10.08 2.58
C LEU A 60 10.31 -10.52 3.84
N ASP A 61 11.02 -10.67 4.97
CA ASP A 61 10.41 -10.89 6.28
C ASP A 61 11.06 -9.92 7.27
N ALA A 62 10.29 -8.98 7.81
CA ALA A 62 10.79 -7.89 8.63
C ALA A 62 9.84 -7.55 9.79
N ASP A 63 10.42 -7.28 10.95
CA ASP A 63 9.74 -6.57 12.04
C ASP A 63 10.06 -5.08 11.94
N ILE A 64 9.03 -4.25 12.02
CA ILE A 64 9.12 -2.79 11.98
C ILE A 64 8.46 -2.25 13.24
N GLU A 65 9.18 -1.43 13.98
CA GLU A 65 8.70 -0.83 15.23
C GLU A 65 8.94 0.67 15.22
N LEU A 66 7.99 1.41 15.78
CA LEU A 66 8.17 2.79 16.18
C LEU A 66 8.41 2.80 17.69
N TRP A 67 9.54 3.36 18.13
CA TRP A 67 9.87 3.58 19.53
C TRP A 67 9.69 5.05 19.89
N HIS A 68 9.01 5.31 21.01
CA HIS A 68 8.75 6.65 21.52
C HIS A 68 9.21 6.80 22.97
N GLY A 69 10.50 7.07 23.14
CA GLY A 69 11.15 7.05 24.45
C GLY A 69 11.47 5.62 24.94
N PRO A 70 11.98 5.48 26.17
CA PRO A 70 12.30 4.17 26.76
C PRO A 70 11.02 3.33 26.94
N ASP A 71 11.10 2.04 26.62
CA ASP A 71 10.07 1.02 26.88
C ASP A 71 8.68 1.29 26.29
N ASN A 72 8.57 2.18 25.30
CA ASN A 72 7.32 2.46 24.61
C ASN A 72 7.42 2.19 23.12
N THR A 73 6.65 1.21 22.65
CA THR A 73 6.53 0.83 21.23
C THR A 73 5.09 1.03 20.76
N PRO A 74 4.69 2.28 20.44
CA PRO A 74 3.32 2.63 20.10
C PRO A 74 2.82 2.02 18.79
N CYS A 75 3.72 1.63 17.88
CA CYS A 75 3.38 0.97 16.64
C CYS A 75 4.39 -0.15 16.38
N LYS A 76 3.88 -1.34 16.04
CA LYS A 76 4.68 -2.47 15.60
C LYS A 76 3.96 -3.18 14.47
N MET A 77 4.72 -3.67 13.51
CA MET A 77 4.19 -4.52 12.46
C MET A 77 5.20 -5.56 12.04
N ARG A 78 4.70 -6.75 11.71
CA ARG A 78 5.47 -7.77 11.01
C ARG A 78 5.03 -7.79 9.55
N VAL A 79 6.00 -7.71 8.66
CA VAL A 79 5.77 -7.62 7.21
C VAL A 79 6.44 -8.80 6.54
N TYR A 80 5.61 -9.60 5.85
CA TYR A 80 6.05 -10.63 4.92
C TYR A 80 5.68 -10.23 3.49
N VAL A 81 6.60 -10.40 2.55
CA VAL A 81 6.36 -10.32 1.10
C VAL A 81 7.01 -11.53 0.44
N GLU A 82 6.29 -12.23 -0.44
CA GLU A 82 6.82 -13.39 -1.16
C GLU A 82 7.99 -13.02 -2.10
N ASP A 83 7.88 -11.86 -2.76
CA ASP A 83 8.91 -11.29 -3.63
C ASP A 83 8.97 -9.77 -3.42
N GLY A 84 9.97 -9.33 -2.64
CA GLY A 84 10.19 -7.91 -2.33
C GLY A 84 10.77 -7.08 -3.49
N SER A 85 11.18 -7.69 -4.61
CA SER A 85 11.53 -6.95 -5.83
C SER A 85 10.29 -6.61 -6.64
N LEU A 86 9.35 -7.56 -6.73
CA LEU A 86 8.10 -7.37 -7.46
C LEU A 86 7.11 -6.51 -6.65
N ARG A 87 7.12 -6.66 -5.33
CA ARG A 87 6.17 -6.01 -4.41
C ARG A 87 6.91 -5.34 -3.26
N PRO A 88 7.68 -4.27 -3.52
CA PRO A 88 8.31 -3.53 -2.44
C PRO A 88 7.25 -3.09 -1.42
N PHE A 89 7.55 -3.25 -0.14
CA PHE A 89 6.68 -2.77 0.92
C PHE A 89 6.84 -1.25 1.06
N SER A 90 5.74 -0.51 1.13
CA SER A 90 5.75 0.91 1.45
C SER A 90 4.63 1.26 2.41
N ALA A 91 4.97 1.84 3.57
CA ALA A 91 4.01 2.32 4.55
C ALA A 91 4.47 3.63 5.18
N VAL A 92 3.49 4.43 5.58
CA VAL A 92 3.67 5.67 6.33
C VAL A 92 3.40 5.39 7.81
N ILE A 93 4.30 5.85 8.66
CA ILE A 93 4.24 5.73 10.10
C ILE A 93 4.18 7.13 10.69
N GLU A 94 3.14 7.39 11.48
CA GLU A 94 2.98 8.62 12.25
C GLU A 94 3.99 8.66 13.41
N THR A 95 4.73 9.75 13.52
CA THR A 95 5.75 10.00 14.54
C THR A 95 5.41 11.24 15.40
N PRO A 96 4.22 11.30 16.04
CA PRO A 96 3.82 12.48 16.78
C PRO A 96 4.69 12.72 18.01
N ARG A 97 4.79 14.01 18.40
CA ARG A 97 5.24 14.53 19.70
C ARG A 97 6.74 14.37 20.05
N GLY A 98 7.48 13.44 19.43
CA GLY A 98 8.94 13.32 19.47
C GLY A 98 9.58 13.14 20.87
N PRO A 99 10.83 12.65 20.97
CA PRO A 99 11.65 12.03 19.92
C PRO A 99 11.19 10.61 19.57
N ASN A 100 11.35 10.23 18.30
CA ASN A 100 10.90 8.95 17.76
C ASN A 100 12.06 8.18 17.12
N THR A 101 12.04 6.85 17.15
CA THR A 101 12.97 5.99 16.42
C THR A 101 12.22 4.92 15.65
N VAL A 102 12.45 4.82 14.34
CA VAL A 102 12.00 3.67 13.55
C VAL A 102 13.06 2.59 13.64
N ALA A 103 12.67 1.39 14.02
CA ALA A 103 13.50 0.21 14.12
C ALA A 103 13.02 -0.82 13.09
N ILE A 104 13.93 -1.28 12.22
CA ILE A 104 13.63 -2.31 11.21
C ILE A 104 14.60 -3.46 11.42
N ARG A 105 14.05 -4.62 11.73
CA ARG A 105 14.79 -5.88 11.87
C ARG A 105 14.46 -6.78 10.69
N ASN A 106 15.50 -7.21 9.97
CA ASN A 106 15.34 -8.29 9.02
C ASN A 106 15.32 -9.61 9.80
N ILE A 107 14.22 -10.35 9.72
CA ILE A 107 14.04 -11.65 10.38
C ILE A 107 14.20 -12.82 9.42
N GLY A 108 14.45 -12.53 8.14
CA GLY A 108 14.92 -13.51 7.16
C GLY A 108 16.31 -14.06 7.48
N GLN A 109 16.71 -15.06 6.69
CA GLN A 109 18.03 -15.69 6.80
C GLN A 109 19.16 -14.70 6.46
N VAL A 110 20.36 -14.94 7.01
CA VAL A 110 21.50 -14.02 6.85
C VAL A 110 21.90 -13.80 5.40
N GLU A 111 21.66 -14.80 4.54
CA GLU A 111 21.92 -14.79 3.11
C GLU A 111 20.93 -13.91 2.31
N PHE A 112 19.86 -13.43 2.95
CA PHE A 112 18.80 -12.64 2.32
C PHE A 112 18.73 -11.24 2.95
N PRO A 113 19.61 -10.31 2.55
CA PRO A 113 19.52 -8.93 2.97
C PRO A 113 18.26 -8.27 2.38
N LEU A 114 17.71 -7.31 3.12
CA LEU A 114 16.71 -6.38 2.60
C LEU A 114 17.32 -4.99 2.46
N ALA A 115 16.88 -4.24 1.46
CA ALA A 115 17.18 -2.82 1.32
C ALA A 115 16.10 -2.02 2.05
N ALA A 116 16.52 -1.13 2.96
CA ALA A 116 15.63 -0.31 3.76
C ALA A 116 15.88 1.18 3.51
N THR A 117 14.83 1.89 3.16
CA THR A 117 14.82 3.36 3.04
C THR A 117 13.77 3.93 3.99
N VAL A 118 14.16 4.91 4.81
CA VAL A 118 13.24 5.64 5.70
C VAL A 118 13.41 7.13 5.45
N VAL A 119 12.34 7.80 5.00
CA VAL A 119 12.34 9.22 4.67
C VAL A 119 11.37 9.99 5.56
N ALA A 120 11.76 11.19 5.99
CA ALA A 120 10.92 12.09 6.79
C ALA A 120 10.33 13.23 5.97
N ASP A 121 10.92 13.54 4.81
CA ASP A 121 10.49 14.60 3.92
C ASP A 121 9.67 14.02 2.76
N ASN A 122 8.66 14.77 2.30
CA ASN A 122 7.82 14.40 1.16
C ASN A 122 7.21 12.99 1.30
N VAL A 123 6.66 12.72 2.49
CA VAL A 123 5.94 11.49 2.82
C VAL A 123 4.60 11.45 2.09
N ASP A 124 4.25 10.28 1.56
CA ASP A 124 2.99 10.10 0.86
C ASP A 124 1.76 10.26 1.78
N ASN A 125 0.64 10.67 1.19
CA ASN A 125 -0.62 10.87 1.91
C ASN A 125 -1.75 10.11 1.21
N PRO A 126 -2.76 9.63 1.96
CA PRO A 126 -3.93 9.01 1.36
C PRO A 126 -4.65 9.98 0.42
N SER A 127 -5.09 9.49 -0.73
CA SER A 127 -5.88 10.29 -1.67
C SER A 127 -7.20 10.74 -1.04
N PRO A 128 -7.83 11.81 -1.57
CA PRO A 128 -9.15 12.23 -1.11
C PRO A 128 -10.20 11.11 -1.19
N GLU A 129 -10.15 10.29 -2.25
CA GLU A 129 -11.00 9.11 -2.40
C GLU A 129 -10.74 8.06 -1.32
N CYS A 130 -9.47 7.77 -1.02
CA CYS A 130 -9.09 6.87 0.06
C CYS A 130 -9.63 7.37 1.41
N THR A 131 -9.51 8.67 1.68
CA THR A 131 -10.02 9.26 2.92
C THR A 131 -11.56 9.20 3.03
N ALA A 132 -12.27 9.33 1.90
CA ALA A 132 -13.73 9.35 1.85
C ALA A 132 -14.39 7.95 1.80
N SER A 133 -13.66 6.90 1.42
CA SER A 133 -14.18 5.54 1.18
C SER A 133 -14.15 4.62 2.41
N SER A 134 -13.99 5.20 3.59
CA SER A 134 -13.82 4.47 4.84
C SER A 134 -15.05 3.63 5.19
N MET A 135 -14.84 2.35 5.53
CA MET A 135 -15.89 1.42 5.96
C MET A 135 -15.53 0.74 7.27
N THR A 136 -16.51 0.58 8.16
CA THR A 136 -16.32 -0.13 9.43
C THR A 136 -16.12 -1.64 9.23
N ILE A 137 -15.17 -2.20 9.99
CA ILE A 137 -14.92 -3.63 10.17
C ILE A 137 -14.97 -3.92 11.67
N GLN A 138 -15.94 -4.74 12.08
CA GLN A 138 -16.09 -5.16 13.48
C GLN A 138 -14.91 -6.02 13.93
N GLY A 139 -14.61 -6.05 15.23
CA GLY A 139 -13.59 -6.93 15.77
C GLY A 139 -13.85 -8.41 15.44
N GLY A 140 -12.81 -9.12 15.04
CA GLY A 140 -12.87 -10.51 14.57
C GLY A 140 -13.44 -10.67 13.16
N ALA A 141 -13.91 -9.61 12.51
CA ALA A 141 -14.43 -9.67 11.15
C ALA A 141 -13.33 -9.43 10.10
N LEU A 142 -13.59 -9.89 8.88
CA LEU A 142 -12.75 -9.60 7.72
C LEU A 142 -13.59 -8.97 6.60
N ARG A 143 -12.92 -8.15 5.78
CA ARG A 143 -13.48 -7.58 4.55
C ARG A 143 -12.54 -7.85 3.40
N THR A 144 -13.11 -8.17 2.24
CA THR A 144 -12.39 -8.55 1.03
C THR A 144 -12.64 -7.55 -0.08
N TYR A 145 -11.58 -7.19 -0.80
CA TYR A 145 -11.57 -6.19 -1.88
C TYR A 145 -10.89 -6.79 -3.11
N PRO A 146 -11.65 -7.27 -4.11
CA PRO A 146 -11.08 -7.71 -5.37
C PRO A 146 -10.66 -6.50 -6.23
N PHE A 147 -9.57 -6.64 -6.97
CA PHE A 147 -9.10 -5.61 -7.90
C PHE A 147 -9.00 -6.14 -9.32
N ASP A 148 -9.36 -5.28 -10.27
CA ASP A 148 -9.24 -5.54 -11.70
C ASP A 148 -7.76 -5.69 -12.11
N PRO A 149 -7.43 -6.52 -13.12
CA PRO A 149 -6.06 -6.67 -13.59
C PRO A 149 -5.38 -5.37 -14.06
N SER A 150 -6.15 -4.34 -14.40
CA SER A 150 -5.61 -3.01 -14.73
C SER A 150 -5.14 -2.23 -13.51
N VAL A 151 -5.45 -2.63 -12.27
CA VAL A 151 -4.99 -1.90 -11.07
C VAL A 151 -3.57 -2.33 -10.72
N ASP A 152 -2.60 -1.46 -10.93
CA ASP A 152 -1.18 -1.72 -10.65
C ASP A 152 -0.82 -1.60 -9.17
N SER A 153 -1.55 -0.78 -8.41
CA SER A 153 -1.39 -0.68 -6.96
C SER A 153 -2.62 -0.12 -6.27
N VAL A 154 -2.72 -0.35 -4.96
CA VAL A 154 -3.83 0.05 -4.10
C VAL A 154 -3.35 0.81 -2.87
N GLN A 155 -4.19 1.72 -2.38
CA GLN A 155 -4.03 2.40 -1.10
C GLN A 155 -4.83 1.68 -0.03
N VAL A 156 -4.23 1.50 1.14
CA VAL A 156 -4.91 0.99 2.34
C VAL A 156 -4.76 2.00 3.46
N LEU A 157 -5.88 2.47 4.03
CA LEU A 157 -5.92 3.36 5.18
C LEU A 157 -6.75 2.73 6.28
N LEU A 158 -6.15 2.51 7.46
CA LEU A 158 -6.81 1.96 8.64
C LEU A 158 -6.80 2.98 9.78
N LYS A 159 -7.94 3.10 10.47
CA LYS A 159 -8.13 4.02 11.61
C LYS A 159 -9.00 3.41 12.71
N THR A 160 -8.91 3.97 13.91
CA THR A 160 -9.84 3.73 15.03
C THR A 160 -10.31 5.06 15.63
N ASP A 161 -11.14 5.01 16.68
CA ASP A 161 -11.67 6.15 17.42
C ASP A 161 -10.79 6.55 18.63
N GLY A 162 -9.48 6.30 18.58
CA GLY A 162 -8.54 6.52 19.70
C GLY A 162 -8.14 5.24 20.42
N ARG A 163 -8.66 4.09 19.98
CA ARG A 163 -8.39 2.77 20.55
C ARG A 163 -7.24 2.06 19.84
N PRO A 164 -6.71 0.98 20.44
CA PRO A 164 -5.72 0.15 19.76
C PRO A 164 -6.24 -0.39 18.43
N LEU A 165 -5.41 -0.26 17.39
CA LEU A 165 -5.66 -0.83 16.07
C LEU A 165 -4.93 -2.16 15.98
N ASN A 166 -5.68 -3.26 15.86
CA ASN A 166 -5.12 -4.58 15.62
C ASN A 166 -5.66 -5.10 14.28
N ALA A 167 -4.77 -5.29 13.30
CA ALA A 167 -5.20 -5.71 11.98
C ALA A 167 -4.22 -6.70 11.35
N ARG A 168 -4.74 -7.50 10.43
CA ARG A 168 -3.95 -8.27 9.47
C ARG A 168 -4.40 -7.89 8.07
N ILE A 169 -3.47 -7.34 7.29
CA ILE A 169 -3.64 -6.98 5.89
C ILE A 169 -3.02 -8.09 5.06
N GLU A 170 -3.77 -8.64 4.11
CA GLU A 170 -3.29 -9.68 3.20
C GLU A 170 -3.51 -9.25 1.76
N LEU A 171 -2.47 -9.31 0.95
CA LEU A 171 -2.61 -9.32 -0.50
C LEU A 171 -2.51 -10.76 -0.98
N LEU A 172 -3.57 -11.24 -1.61
CA LEU A 172 -3.63 -12.56 -2.22
C LEU A 172 -3.58 -12.44 -3.74
N GLN A 173 -2.97 -13.42 -4.39
CA GLN A 173 -3.06 -13.59 -5.84
C GLN A 173 -3.28 -15.06 -6.21
N GLY A 174 -4.47 -15.35 -6.73
CA GLY A 174 -4.94 -16.73 -6.92
C GLY A 174 -5.51 -17.36 -5.64
N PRO A 175 -5.90 -18.66 -5.67
CA PRO A 175 -6.59 -19.29 -4.55
C PRO A 175 -5.73 -19.38 -3.29
N ASN A 176 -6.08 -18.61 -2.26
CA ASN A 176 -5.47 -18.63 -0.92
C ASN A 176 -3.93 -18.55 -0.93
N ASN A 177 -3.36 -17.76 -1.83
CA ASN A 177 -1.92 -17.58 -1.96
C ASN A 177 -1.52 -16.15 -1.55
N ASN A 178 -1.05 -16.01 -0.31
CA ASN A 178 -0.64 -14.72 0.26
C ASN A 178 0.69 -14.26 -0.36
N LYS A 179 0.63 -13.13 -1.07
CA LYS A 179 1.79 -12.45 -1.67
C LYS A 179 2.43 -11.44 -0.74
N GLN A 180 1.62 -10.84 0.12
CA GLN A 180 2.08 -9.93 1.15
C GLN A 180 1.16 -10.03 2.36
N VAL A 181 1.73 -10.03 3.56
CA VAL A 181 1.00 -10.05 4.82
C VAL A 181 1.61 -9.01 5.75
N ILE A 182 0.77 -8.17 6.33
CA ILE A 182 1.17 -7.17 7.34
C ILE A 182 0.33 -7.46 8.58
N GLU A 183 0.99 -7.88 9.66
CA GLU A 183 0.38 -8.02 10.98
C GLU A 183 0.69 -6.74 11.76
N LEU A 184 -0.34 -5.97 12.08
CA LEU A 184 -0.22 -4.59 12.55
C LEU A 184 -0.83 -4.43 13.94
N TYR A 185 -0.10 -3.72 14.78
CA TYR A 185 -0.58 -3.15 16.02
C TYR A 185 -0.23 -1.66 16.11
N THR A 186 -1.20 -0.83 16.46
CA THR A 186 -0.96 0.54 16.96
C THR A 186 -1.69 0.73 18.28
N GLU A 187 -1.09 1.47 19.22
CA GLU A 187 -1.69 1.74 20.54
C GLU A 187 -2.94 2.62 20.44
N ASP A 188 -2.95 3.53 19.46
CA ASP A 188 -4.01 4.49 19.18
C ASP A 188 -4.07 4.68 17.66
N GLY A 189 -5.11 4.12 17.02
CA GLY A 189 -5.33 4.22 15.58
C GLY A 189 -5.97 5.53 15.10
N CYS A 190 -6.28 6.46 16.00
CA CYS A 190 -6.69 7.83 15.64
C CYS A 190 -5.47 8.76 15.57
N ASP A 191 -4.57 8.64 16.54
CA ASP A 191 -3.31 9.39 16.59
C ASP A 191 -2.24 8.80 15.66
N ARG A 192 -2.25 7.47 15.49
CA ARG A 192 -1.36 6.75 14.56
C ARG A 192 -2.18 5.84 13.64
N PRO A 193 -2.95 6.42 12.71
CA PRO A 193 -3.51 5.65 11.61
C PRO A 193 -2.42 4.90 10.84
N PHE A 194 -2.81 3.82 10.18
CA PHE A 194 -1.90 3.10 9.29
C PHE A 194 -2.25 3.36 7.84
N PHE A 195 -1.25 3.77 7.06
CA PHE A 195 -1.38 4.00 5.63
C PHE A 195 -0.29 3.27 4.87
N CYS A 196 -0.64 2.50 3.83
CA CYS A 196 0.32 1.82 2.99
C CYS A 196 -0.16 1.71 1.53
N TYR A 197 0.80 1.40 0.66
CA TYR A 197 0.54 0.97 -0.71
C TYR A 197 0.82 -0.53 -0.84
N LEU A 198 -0.01 -1.22 -1.63
CA LEU A 198 0.24 -2.59 -2.05
C LEU A 198 0.32 -2.61 -3.58
N VAL A 199 1.42 -3.11 -4.12
CA VAL A 199 1.57 -3.32 -5.58
C VAL A 199 0.77 -4.55 -5.97
N THR A 200 0.00 -4.48 -7.05
CA THR A 200 -0.97 -5.50 -7.51
C THR A 200 -0.78 -5.83 -9.00
N PRO A 201 0.42 -6.26 -9.46
CA PRO A 201 0.64 -6.61 -10.84
C PRO A 201 -0.19 -7.85 -11.25
N GLY A 202 -0.64 -7.83 -12.50
CA GLY A 202 -1.36 -8.92 -13.13
C GLY A 202 -2.78 -9.11 -12.59
N SER A 203 -3.37 -10.26 -12.89
CA SER A 203 -4.76 -10.56 -12.54
C SER A 203 -4.90 -11.31 -11.21
N GLY A 204 -6.13 -11.35 -10.70
CA GLY A 204 -6.50 -12.17 -9.54
C GLY A 204 -6.02 -11.63 -8.19
N ASN A 205 -5.68 -10.35 -8.12
CA ASN A 205 -5.29 -9.68 -6.88
C ASN A 205 -6.53 -9.43 -6.00
N VAL A 206 -6.42 -9.80 -4.72
CA VAL A 206 -7.46 -9.60 -3.72
C VAL A 206 -6.82 -9.08 -2.44
N VAL A 207 -7.28 -7.96 -1.91
CA VAL A 207 -6.87 -7.47 -0.59
C VAL A 207 -7.88 -7.92 0.45
N ARG A 208 -7.40 -8.50 1.55
CA ARG A 208 -8.19 -8.77 2.75
C ARG A 208 -7.70 -7.94 3.90
N ILE A 209 -8.66 -7.34 4.60
CA ILE A 209 -8.43 -6.62 5.84
C ILE A 209 -9.16 -7.38 6.95
N VAL A 210 -8.41 -7.91 7.90
CA VAL A 210 -8.93 -8.62 9.08
C VAL A 210 -8.74 -7.71 10.28
N ASN A 211 -9.81 -7.41 11.01
CA ASN A 211 -9.70 -6.81 12.33
C ASN A 211 -9.43 -7.94 13.34
N THR A 212 -8.23 -7.98 13.92
CA THR A 212 -7.84 -9.03 14.85
C THR A 212 -8.16 -8.70 16.31
N ALA A 213 -8.74 -7.52 16.56
CA ALA A 213 -9.22 -7.14 17.89
C ALA A 213 -10.54 -7.87 18.27
N PRO A 214 -10.89 -7.93 19.57
CA PRO A 214 -12.21 -8.36 20.02
C PRO A 214 -13.34 -7.49 19.46
N VAL A 215 -14.57 -8.02 19.43
CA VAL A 215 -15.73 -7.39 18.79
C VAL A 215 -16.03 -5.98 19.30
N GLU A 216 -15.65 -5.66 20.54
CA GLU A 216 -15.80 -4.36 21.20
C GLU A 216 -14.90 -3.26 20.60
N PHE A 217 -13.95 -3.64 19.75
CA PHE A 217 -12.94 -2.76 19.15
C PHE A 217 -13.08 -2.75 17.62
N PRO A 218 -14.07 -2.01 17.08
CA PRO A 218 -14.19 -1.84 15.64
C PRO A 218 -13.04 -0.96 15.11
N MET A 219 -12.73 -1.15 13.83
CA MET A 219 -11.83 -0.27 13.08
C MET A 219 -12.52 0.19 11.80
N THR A 220 -11.96 1.20 11.15
CA THR A 220 -12.38 1.60 9.80
C THR A 220 -11.27 1.34 8.80
N ALA A 221 -11.63 0.87 7.60
CA ALA A 221 -10.71 0.59 6.52
C ALA A 221 -11.19 1.23 5.21
N SER A 222 -10.28 1.93 4.54
CA SER A 222 -10.41 2.32 3.14
C SER A 222 -9.43 1.52 2.31
N VAL A 223 -9.89 0.93 1.22
CA VAL A 223 -9.06 0.18 0.28
C VAL A 223 -9.50 0.57 -1.13
N VAL A 224 -8.67 1.34 -1.83
CA VAL A 224 -8.99 1.91 -3.16
C VAL A 224 -7.82 1.76 -4.12
N ALA A 225 -8.11 1.82 -5.42
CA ALA A 225 -7.06 1.84 -6.44
C ALA A 225 -6.16 3.09 -6.27
N HIS A 226 -4.88 2.94 -6.60
CA HIS A 226 -3.93 4.04 -6.60
C HIS A 226 -3.47 4.38 -8.01
N SER A 227 -2.84 3.40 -8.68
CA SER A 227 -2.40 3.50 -10.06
C SER A 227 -3.11 2.47 -10.92
N ILE A 228 -3.54 2.89 -12.11
CA ILE A 228 -4.27 2.05 -13.06
C ILE A 228 -3.49 2.05 -14.38
N ASN A 229 -3.28 0.87 -14.93
CA ASN A 229 -2.71 0.63 -16.24
C ASN A 229 -3.79 0.77 -17.32
N ASP A 230 -3.84 1.95 -17.93
CA ASP A 230 -4.79 2.27 -19.00
C ASP A 230 -4.58 1.44 -20.28
N GLU A 231 -3.38 0.87 -20.49
CA GLU A 231 -3.14 0.01 -21.67
C GLU A 231 -3.90 -1.32 -21.54
N MET A 232 -3.94 -1.89 -20.33
CA MET A 232 -4.68 -3.13 -20.07
C MET A 232 -6.20 -2.93 -20.12
N SER A 233 -6.70 -1.76 -19.67
CA SER A 233 -8.14 -1.45 -19.69
C SER A 233 -8.69 -1.33 -21.12
N SER A 234 -7.86 -0.89 -22.07
CA SER A 234 -8.23 -0.75 -23.48
C SER A 234 -8.28 -2.06 -24.28
N SER A 235 -7.69 -3.15 -23.75
CA SER A 235 -7.60 -4.45 -24.45
C SER A 235 -8.77 -5.40 -24.17
N ALA A 236 -9.73 -5.01 -23.31
CA ALA A 236 -10.98 -5.72 -23.11
C ALA A 236 -11.90 -5.55 -24.34
N VAL A 237 -11.52 -6.19 -25.44
CA VAL A 237 -12.33 -6.27 -26.65
C VAL A 237 -13.64 -6.98 -26.30
N LEU A 238 -14.76 -6.28 -26.50
CA LEU A 238 -16.14 -6.78 -26.52
C LEU A 238 -16.27 -7.98 -27.48
N GLY A 239 -15.90 -9.16 -27.01
CA GLY A 239 -16.16 -10.43 -27.68
C GLY A 239 -17.58 -10.89 -27.38
N GLY A 240 -18.55 -10.42 -28.15
CA GLY A 240 -19.92 -10.87 -27.98
C GLY A 240 -20.97 -10.20 -28.88
N ASP A 241 -20.67 -10.00 -30.16
CA ASP A 241 -21.73 -9.72 -31.13
C ASP A 241 -22.22 -11.06 -31.71
N VAL A 242 -23.33 -11.56 -31.16
CA VAL A 242 -24.01 -12.73 -31.71
C VAL A 242 -24.91 -12.22 -32.84
N VAL A 243 -24.40 -12.30 -34.07
CA VAL A 243 -25.20 -12.07 -35.26
C VAL A 243 -26.22 -13.20 -35.38
N PHE A 244 -27.48 -12.92 -35.05
CA PHE A 244 -28.60 -13.76 -35.46
C PHE A 244 -28.74 -13.63 -36.98
N GLY A 245 -28.13 -14.58 -37.70
CA GLY A 245 -28.38 -14.79 -39.12
C GLY A 245 -29.84 -15.15 -39.34
N GLY A 246 -30.54 -14.30 -40.08
CA GLY A 246 -31.85 -14.63 -40.63
C GLY A 246 -31.69 -15.63 -41.78
N GLU A 247 -32.37 -16.77 -41.70
CA GLU A 247 -32.65 -17.62 -42.86
C GLU A 247 -34.11 -17.45 -43.29
N PHE A 248 -34.27 -17.11 -44.58
CA PHE A 248 -35.50 -17.24 -45.35
C PHE A 248 -35.78 -18.72 -45.64
N SER A 249 -37.06 -19.14 -45.55
CA SER A 249 -37.82 -19.84 -46.62
C SER A 249 -39.00 -20.64 -46.07
N ARG A 250 -40.24 -20.17 -46.30
CA ARG A 250 -41.20 -20.70 -47.29
C ARG A 250 -42.48 -19.88 -47.28
#